data_AF-A0AAV4AIM0-F1
#
_entry.id   AF-A0AAV4AIM0-F1
#
_cell.length_a   1.000
_cell.length_b   1.000
_cell.length_c   1.000
_cell.angle_alpha   90.00
_cell.angle_beta   90.00
_cell.angle_gamma   90.00
#
_symmetry.space_group_name_H-M   'P 1'
#
loop_
_entity.id
_entity.type
_entity.pdbx_description
1 polymer ?
#
loop_
_entity_poly.entity_id
_entity_poly.type
_entity_poly.pdbx_seq_one_letter_code
_entity_poly.pdbx_strand_id
1 'polypeptide(L)'
;MSLTKSTVNDKAYAIDAYLGSISSKLRRDRDDRYQVEAVQWAVRRKREDQGRHECEVLSCGNEAAESEYIWNNCTKNPGHNKFIPAPRFCTDHLPEWARYPWMLDYVQLVSELTVRLRVSFTSLKRPKGYSFYNHRGSKLPRFGSGFVQDVSYVEDTCPCRECKNSPTPAKAWFCMYIETACHVEFDKKEAEATEINFFYDDESSLTDGRVETIFALDIVVKSQDKDFSVLLCATHDKNLGQKMFKYKLKLDSLLYLNKWRGGIVEDFASLFCLIVSHPHGRAKHITVGETERFIKDGTLIQVRYTTDTCRGSSGAPVSVINFCKGVKHISLFKGRGPHSETLCVKGKTLNMSTEFLSSDSTNVYKSLAQSKPMAASSVFMLLFRRAFLATSVFLNVYFVFFSGQIF
;
A
#
# COMPACT_ATOMS: atom_id res chain seq x y z
N MET A 1 -57.17 38.75 -34.42
CA MET A 1 -56.00 37.86 -34.26
C MET A 1 -56.44 36.58 -33.57
N SER A 2 -56.81 35.53 -34.32
CA SER A 2 -57.14 34.22 -33.74
C SER A 2 -55.84 33.44 -33.53
N LEU A 3 -55.37 33.34 -32.29
CA LEU A 3 -54.37 32.35 -31.92
C LEU A 3 -55.00 30.97 -32.15
N THR A 4 -54.42 30.21 -33.06
CA THR A 4 -54.88 28.87 -33.42
C THR A 4 -54.73 27.95 -32.21
N LYS A 5 -55.74 27.10 -31.94
CA LYS A 5 -55.77 26.14 -30.82
C LYS A 5 -54.50 25.26 -30.71
N SER A 6 -53.73 25.08 -31.78
CA SER A 6 -52.48 24.30 -31.72
C SER A 6 -51.41 24.97 -30.85
N THR A 7 -51.30 26.31 -30.86
CA THR A 7 -50.29 27.03 -30.06
C THR A 7 -50.51 26.95 -28.54
N VAL A 8 -51.72 26.63 -28.10
CA VAL A 8 -52.03 26.45 -26.67
C VAL A 8 -51.59 25.06 -26.19
N ASN A 9 -51.79 24.03 -27.00
CA ASN A 9 -51.37 22.66 -26.69
C ASN A 9 -49.85 22.52 -26.67
N ASP A 10 -49.14 23.18 -27.59
CA ASP A 10 -47.66 23.15 -27.63
C ASP A 10 -47.05 23.80 -26.39
N LYS A 11 -47.67 24.87 -25.88
CA LYS A 11 -47.23 25.55 -24.65
C LYS A 11 -47.50 24.71 -23.39
N ALA A 12 -48.63 24.00 -23.33
CA ALA A 12 -48.94 23.10 -22.21
C ALA A 12 -47.91 21.96 -22.13
N TYR A 13 -47.57 21.35 -23.27
CA TYR A 13 -46.58 20.27 -23.33
C TYR A 13 -45.17 20.73 -22.92
N ALA A 14 -44.77 21.95 -23.31
CA ALA A 14 -43.50 22.53 -22.90
C ALA A 14 -43.43 22.81 -21.39
N ILE A 15 -44.54 23.22 -20.77
CA ILE A 15 -44.63 23.45 -19.32
C ILE A 15 -44.52 22.12 -18.57
N ASP A 16 -45.23 21.07 -18.99
CA ASP A 16 -45.17 19.76 -18.34
C ASP A 16 -43.78 19.12 -18.44
N ALA A 17 -43.12 19.23 -19.60
CA ALA A 17 -41.74 18.78 -19.77
C ALA A 17 -40.76 19.55 -18.86
N TYR A 18 -40.94 20.87 -18.74
CA TYR A 18 -40.12 21.71 -17.86
C TYR A 18 -40.32 21.36 -16.37
N LEU A 19 -41.58 21.19 -15.93
CA LEU A 19 -41.91 20.79 -14.57
C LEU A 19 -41.41 19.37 -14.24
N GLY A 20 -41.49 18.44 -15.19
CA GLY A 20 -40.89 17.11 -15.08
C GLY A 20 -39.37 17.16 -14.91
N SER A 21 -38.70 18.04 -15.66
CA SER A 21 -37.25 18.25 -15.52
C SER A 21 -36.87 18.79 -14.13
N ILE A 22 -37.63 19.77 -13.60
CA ILE A 22 -37.43 20.34 -12.26
C ILE A 22 -37.67 19.28 -11.18
N SER A 23 -38.75 18.51 -11.27
CA SER A 23 -39.03 17.45 -10.31
C SER A 23 -37.95 16.37 -10.31
N SER A 24 -37.41 16.01 -11.48
CA SER A 24 -36.30 15.04 -11.59
C SER A 24 -35.00 15.57 -10.99
N LYS A 25 -34.76 16.88 -11.11
CA LYS A 25 -33.60 17.56 -10.54
C LYS A 25 -33.72 17.67 -9.03
N LEU A 26 -34.88 18.09 -8.52
CA LEU A 26 -35.15 18.19 -7.08
C LEU A 26 -35.10 16.83 -6.36
N ARG A 27 -35.51 15.74 -7.03
CA ARG A 27 -35.33 14.37 -6.49
C ARG A 27 -33.86 13.99 -6.41
N ARG A 28 -33.08 14.22 -7.47
CA ARG A 28 -31.62 14.02 -7.47
C ARG A 28 -30.93 14.85 -6.39
N ASP A 29 -31.21 16.14 -6.31
CA ASP A 29 -30.63 17.05 -5.30
C ASP A 29 -31.01 16.67 -3.85
N ARG A 30 -32.15 15.99 -3.66
CA ARG A 30 -32.57 15.46 -2.37
C ARG A 30 -31.81 14.17 -2.06
N ASP A 31 -31.76 13.24 -3.01
CA ASP A 31 -31.06 11.97 -2.86
C ASP A 31 -29.56 12.19 -2.63
N ASP A 32 -28.95 13.14 -3.33
CA ASP A 32 -27.54 13.52 -3.18
C ASP A 32 -27.26 14.12 -1.80
N ARG A 33 -28.14 14.98 -1.27
CA ARG A 33 -28.01 15.53 0.09
C ARG A 33 -28.10 14.45 1.16
N TYR A 34 -29.08 13.54 1.06
CA TYR A 34 -29.18 12.42 1.99
C TYR A 34 -27.94 11.51 1.93
N GLN A 35 -27.37 11.29 0.74
CA GLN A 35 -26.14 10.53 0.61
C GLN A 35 -24.94 11.23 1.26
N VAL A 36 -24.80 12.55 1.10
CA VAL A 36 -23.72 13.32 1.74
C VAL A 36 -23.80 13.25 3.25
N GLU A 37 -24.99 13.48 3.84
CA GLU A 37 -25.18 13.40 5.30
C GLU A 37 -24.92 11.99 5.84
N ALA A 38 -25.41 10.95 5.14
CA ALA A 38 -25.16 9.57 5.51
C ALA A 38 -23.67 9.21 5.48
N VAL A 39 -22.93 9.69 4.46
CA VAL A 39 -21.48 9.52 4.36
C VAL A 39 -20.79 10.25 5.51
N GLN A 40 -21.10 11.52 5.77
CA GLN A 40 -20.47 12.29 6.85
C GLN A 40 -20.70 11.65 8.22
N TRP A 41 -21.90 11.12 8.46
CA TRP A 41 -22.21 10.38 9.67
C TRP A 41 -21.42 9.07 9.77
N ALA A 42 -21.30 8.33 8.66
CA ALA A 42 -20.49 7.11 8.59
C ALA A 42 -19.00 7.39 8.85
N VAL A 43 -18.46 8.47 8.28
CA VAL A 43 -17.09 8.95 8.54
C VAL A 43 -16.90 9.22 10.03
N ARG A 44 -17.79 10.02 10.63
CA ARG A 44 -17.70 10.39 12.05
C ARG A 44 -17.71 9.15 12.94
N ARG A 45 -18.68 8.26 12.76
CA ARG A 45 -18.78 7.02 13.53
C ARG A 45 -17.55 6.14 13.37
N LYS A 46 -17.00 6.01 12.15
CA LYS A 46 -15.78 5.21 11.97
C LYS A 46 -14.55 5.88 12.60
N ARG A 47 -14.46 7.21 12.59
CA ARG A 47 -13.38 7.95 13.27
C ARG A 47 -13.42 7.79 14.79
N GLU A 48 -14.62 7.69 15.35
CA GLU A 48 -14.85 7.42 16.77
C GLU A 48 -14.60 5.93 17.10
N ASP A 49 -14.96 5.02 16.20
CA ASP A 49 -14.80 3.56 16.34
C ASP A 49 -13.63 3.04 15.47
N GLN A 50 -12.40 3.37 15.85
CA GLN A 50 -11.22 2.82 15.17
C GLN A 50 -10.99 1.35 15.48
N GLY A 51 -11.35 0.89 16.68
CA GLY A 51 -11.02 -0.45 17.15
C GLY A 51 -9.50 -0.65 17.26
N ARG A 52 -9.02 -1.89 17.03
CA ARG A 52 -7.58 -2.24 17.03
C ARG A 52 -6.85 -1.90 15.72
N HIS A 53 -7.62 -1.76 14.64
CA HIS A 53 -7.12 -1.55 13.29
C HIS A 53 -7.48 -0.15 12.81
N GLU A 54 -6.51 0.75 12.93
CA GLU A 54 -6.68 2.14 12.52
C GLU A 54 -6.76 2.26 11.00
N CYS A 55 -7.72 3.01 10.49
CA CYS A 55 -7.80 3.37 9.07
C CYS A 55 -8.20 4.83 8.94
N GLU A 56 -7.60 5.50 7.97
CA GLU A 56 -8.08 6.84 7.63
C GLU A 56 -9.32 6.71 6.76
N VAL A 57 -10.35 7.45 7.12
CA VAL A 57 -11.60 7.56 6.35
C VAL A 57 -11.83 9.02 6.07
N LEU A 58 -12.12 9.35 4.82
CA LEU A 58 -12.47 10.70 4.41
C LEU A 58 -13.92 10.71 3.95
N SER A 59 -14.56 11.88 4.01
CA SER A 59 -15.86 12.09 3.39
C SER A 59 -15.73 12.12 1.86
N CYS A 60 -16.86 12.21 1.16
CA CYS A 60 -16.86 12.41 -0.30
C CYS A 60 -16.54 13.87 -0.71
N GLY A 61 -16.07 14.71 0.22
CA GLY A 61 -15.70 16.10 -0.04
C GLY A 61 -14.35 16.25 -0.73
N ASN A 62 -13.73 17.42 -0.55
CA ASN A 62 -12.36 17.66 -1.01
C ASN A 62 -11.38 16.85 -0.15
N GLU A 63 -10.89 15.75 -0.72
CA GLU A 63 -9.96 14.81 -0.09
C GLU A 63 -8.72 15.50 0.50
N ALA A 64 -8.12 16.44 -0.25
CA ALA A 64 -6.93 17.16 0.18
C ALA A 64 -7.22 18.08 1.39
N ALA A 65 -8.29 18.87 1.32
CA ALA A 65 -8.67 19.78 2.40
C ALA A 65 -9.06 19.03 3.69
N GLU A 66 -9.76 17.89 3.56
CA GLU A 66 -10.15 17.09 4.70
C GLU A 66 -8.93 16.38 5.33
N SER A 67 -8.04 15.83 4.50
CA SER A 67 -6.79 15.24 4.98
C SER A 67 -5.89 16.28 5.66
N GLU A 68 -5.87 17.52 5.16
CA GLU A 68 -5.17 18.62 5.79
C GLU A 68 -5.76 19.01 7.15
N TYR A 69 -7.09 19.10 7.24
CA TYR A 69 -7.76 19.35 8.50
C TYR A 69 -7.42 18.25 9.53
N ILE A 70 -7.45 16.97 9.15
CA ILE A 70 -7.14 15.85 10.04
C ILE A 70 -5.67 15.88 10.47
N TRP A 71 -4.76 16.18 9.56
CA TRP A 71 -3.34 16.35 9.87
C TRP A 71 -3.15 17.43 10.95
N ASN A 72 -3.71 18.61 10.75
CA ASN A 72 -3.55 19.71 11.69
C ASN A 72 -4.22 19.46 13.06
N ASN A 73 -5.23 18.59 13.10
CA ASN A 73 -5.97 18.23 14.32
C ASN A 73 -5.66 16.81 14.83
N CYS A 74 -4.54 16.21 14.41
CA CYS A 74 -4.20 14.85 14.82
C CYS A 74 -3.85 14.80 16.30
N THR A 75 -4.59 14.00 17.06
CA THR A 75 -4.35 13.80 18.50
C THR A 75 -3.32 12.71 18.78
N LYS A 76 -3.08 11.79 17.83
CA LYS A 76 -2.13 10.68 18.01
C LYS A 76 -0.68 11.16 17.98
N ASN A 77 -0.34 12.03 17.03
CA ASN A 77 0.98 12.64 16.90
C ASN A 77 0.83 14.15 16.64
N PRO A 78 0.52 14.97 17.65
CA PRO A 78 0.29 16.40 17.47
C PRO A 78 1.49 17.09 16.79
N GLY A 79 1.22 17.80 15.70
CA GLY A 79 2.22 18.51 14.90
C GLY A 79 3.14 17.62 14.06
N HIS A 80 3.06 16.29 14.19
CA HIS A 80 3.77 15.31 13.36
C HIS A 80 5.29 15.54 13.24
N ASN A 81 5.94 16.02 14.31
CA ASN A 81 7.34 16.44 14.27
C ASN A 81 8.34 15.35 13.85
N LYS A 82 7.99 14.06 13.97
CA LYS A 82 8.83 12.93 13.54
C LYS A 82 8.53 12.42 12.14
N PHE A 83 7.51 12.96 11.47
CA PHE A 83 7.15 12.59 10.11
C PHE A 83 7.95 13.43 9.12
N ILE A 84 8.97 12.81 8.55
CA ILE A 84 9.87 13.47 7.59
C ILE A 84 9.26 13.32 6.20
N PRO A 85 8.96 14.41 5.46
CA PRO A 85 8.50 14.31 4.08
C PRO A 85 9.52 13.52 3.25
N ALA A 86 9.07 12.56 2.44
CA ALA A 86 9.97 11.65 1.73
C ALA A 86 11.05 12.38 0.88
N PRO A 87 10.74 13.48 0.15
CA PRO A 87 11.74 14.24 -0.60
C PRO A 87 12.81 14.94 0.25
N ARG A 88 12.56 15.12 1.55
CA ARG A 88 13.48 15.78 2.50
C ARG A 88 14.33 14.81 3.29
N PHE A 89 14.08 13.51 3.17
CA PHE A 89 14.84 12.52 3.92
C PHE A 89 16.28 12.42 3.42
N CYS A 90 17.22 12.42 4.35
CA CYS A 90 18.66 12.42 4.11
C CYS A 90 19.39 11.69 5.23
N THR A 91 20.70 11.51 5.11
CA THR A 91 21.53 10.79 6.10
C THR A 91 21.45 11.37 7.51
N ASP A 92 21.22 12.67 7.67
CA ASP A 92 21.18 13.29 9.00
C ASP A 92 19.95 12.86 9.82
N HIS A 93 18.90 12.40 9.15
CA HIS A 93 17.71 11.82 9.77
C HIS A 93 17.93 10.39 10.27
N LEU A 94 19.03 9.74 9.89
CA LEU A 94 19.41 8.43 10.39
C LEU A 94 20.19 8.57 11.71
N PRO A 95 20.07 7.61 12.64
CA PRO A 95 20.96 7.50 13.78
C PRO A 95 22.41 7.53 13.32
N GLU A 96 23.31 8.15 14.09
CA GLU A 96 24.73 8.34 13.72
C GLU A 96 25.39 7.04 13.22
N TRP A 97 25.14 5.94 13.94
CA TRP A 97 25.67 4.61 13.61
C TRP A 97 25.09 3.99 12.33
N ALA A 98 23.99 4.54 11.78
CA ALA A 98 23.32 4.07 10.57
C ALA A 98 23.55 4.97 9.35
N ARG A 99 24.34 6.06 9.47
CA ARG A 99 24.57 7.07 8.42
C ARG A 99 25.50 6.59 7.29
N TYR A 100 25.21 5.43 6.72
CA TYR A 100 25.91 4.89 5.57
C TYR A 100 25.23 5.30 4.26
N PRO A 101 25.97 5.57 3.17
CA PRO A 101 25.38 5.89 1.86
C PRO A 101 24.36 4.85 1.39
N TRP A 102 24.70 3.56 1.53
CA TRP A 102 23.79 2.47 1.14
C TRP A 102 22.50 2.44 1.96
N MET A 103 22.50 2.95 3.21
CA MET A 103 21.28 3.03 4.02
C MET A 103 20.32 4.06 3.44
N LEU A 104 20.85 5.22 3.01
CA LEU A 104 20.04 6.21 2.31
C LEU A 104 19.46 5.62 1.03
N ASP A 105 20.27 4.91 0.23
CA ASP A 105 19.81 4.21 -0.98
C ASP A 105 18.69 3.20 -0.66
N TYR A 106 18.84 2.44 0.44
CA TYR A 106 17.83 1.51 0.91
C TYR A 106 16.51 2.22 1.25
N VAL A 107 16.56 3.30 2.05
CA VAL A 107 15.36 4.05 2.43
C VAL A 107 14.68 4.65 1.20
N GLN A 108 15.45 5.20 0.26
CA GLN A 108 14.93 5.72 -1.00
C GLN A 108 14.25 4.62 -1.82
N LEU A 109 14.85 3.45 -1.97
CA LEU A 109 14.23 2.33 -2.68
C LEU A 109 12.95 1.82 -2.00
N VAL A 110 12.91 1.77 -0.66
CA VAL A 110 11.69 1.43 0.09
C VAL A 110 10.62 2.48 -0.14
N SER A 111 10.99 3.77 -0.15
CA SER A 111 10.10 4.88 -0.45
C SER A 111 9.52 4.80 -1.86
N GLU A 112 10.34 4.52 -2.88
CA GLU A 112 9.91 4.39 -4.28
C GLU A 112 8.94 3.21 -4.50
N LEU A 113 9.07 2.14 -3.70
CA LEU A 113 8.20 0.96 -3.74
C LEU A 113 7.00 1.06 -2.79
N THR A 114 6.92 2.12 -1.98
CA THR A 114 5.76 2.38 -1.12
C THR A 114 4.69 3.13 -1.91
N VAL A 115 3.46 2.63 -1.83
CA VAL A 115 2.30 3.16 -2.53
C VAL A 115 1.21 3.61 -1.55
N ARG A 116 0.35 4.51 -2.02
CA ARG A 116 -0.89 4.87 -1.34
C ARG A 116 -2.04 4.05 -1.90
N LEU A 117 -2.88 3.53 -1.02
CA LEU A 117 -4.12 2.84 -1.39
C LEU A 117 -5.30 3.76 -1.07
N ARG A 118 -6.24 3.82 -2.02
CA ARG A 118 -7.55 4.45 -1.85
C ARG A 118 -8.62 3.43 -2.19
N VAL A 119 -9.30 2.91 -1.16
CA VAL A 119 -10.34 1.88 -1.32
C VAL A 119 -11.71 2.52 -1.25
N SER A 120 -12.47 2.43 -2.34
CA SER A 120 -13.73 3.17 -2.51
C SER A 120 -14.98 2.35 -2.20
N PHE A 121 -14.83 1.11 -1.74
CA PHE A 121 -15.94 0.21 -1.44
C PHE A 121 -15.64 -0.67 -0.23
N THR A 122 -16.68 -0.94 0.57
CA THR A 122 -16.62 -1.89 1.68
C THR A 122 -17.46 -3.12 1.33
N SER A 123 -16.86 -4.30 1.33
CA SER A 123 -17.50 -5.54 0.94
C SER A 123 -18.61 -5.95 1.90
N LEU A 124 -19.72 -6.46 1.34
CA LEU A 124 -20.79 -7.11 2.09
C LEU A 124 -20.34 -8.34 2.88
N LYS A 125 -19.17 -8.90 2.54
CA LYS A 125 -18.61 -10.12 3.16
C LYS A 125 -17.74 -9.85 4.38
N ARG A 126 -17.52 -8.58 4.78
CA ARG A 126 -16.74 -8.32 6.01
C ARG A 126 -17.38 -9.04 7.23
N PRO A 127 -16.61 -9.76 8.06
CA PRO A 127 -17.15 -10.53 9.19
C PRO A 127 -17.64 -9.64 10.34
N LYS A 128 -18.58 -10.14 11.13
CA LYS A 128 -19.05 -9.46 12.34
C LYS A 128 -17.90 -9.23 13.31
N GLY A 129 -17.79 -8.00 13.81
CA GLY A 129 -16.73 -7.59 14.74
C GLY A 129 -15.38 -7.26 14.07
N TYR A 130 -15.26 -7.40 12.75
CA TYR A 130 -14.05 -6.97 12.03
C TYR A 130 -14.16 -5.51 11.55
N SER A 131 -13.02 -4.89 11.24
CA SER A 131 -12.97 -3.50 10.81
C SER A 131 -13.92 -3.25 9.63
N PHE A 132 -14.66 -2.14 9.64
CA PHE A 132 -15.68 -1.76 8.64
C PHE A 132 -16.91 -2.68 8.51
N TYR A 133 -17.15 -3.63 9.42
CA TYR A 133 -18.38 -4.45 9.40
C TYR A 133 -19.69 -3.63 9.38
N ASN A 134 -19.74 -2.53 10.13
CA ASN A 134 -20.92 -1.67 10.19
C ASN A 134 -21.07 -0.76 8.95
N HIS A 135 -20.11 -0.79 8.03
CA HIS A 135 -20.06 0.04 6.83
C HIS A 135 -20.13 -0.78 5.53
N ARG A 136 -20.52 -2.05 5.62
CA ARG A 136 -20.63 -2.96 4.48
C ARG A 136 -21.61 -2.44 3.42
N GLY A 137 -21.23 -2.58 2.15
CA GLY A 137 -21.96 -2.05 1.00
C GLY A 137 -21.82 -0.55 0.79
N SER A 138 -21.17 0.18 1.71
CA SER A 138 -20.96 1.62 1.56
C SER A 138 -19.84 1.93 0.57
N LYS A 139 -19.89 3.15 0.02
CA LYS A 139 -18.84 3.75 -0.81
C LYS A 139 -17.96 4.73 0.00
N LEU A 140 -17.82 4.48 1.31
CA LEU A 140 -16.99 5.29 2.19
C LEU A 140 -15.51 5.11 1.80
N PRO A 141 -14.82 6.14 1.27
CA PRO A 141 -13.43 6.00 0.88
C PRO A 141 -12.56 5.87 2.14
N ARG A 142 -11.60 4.96 2.07
CA ARG A 142 -10.58 4.78 3.11
C ARG A 142 -9.20 4.66 2.51
N PHE A 143 -8.22 5.02 3.32
CA PHE A 143 -6.84 5.10 2.89
C PHE A 143 -5.94 4.20 3.70
N GLY A 144 -4.94 3.69 3.02
CA GLY A 144 -3.85 2.91 3.59
C GLY A 144 -2.58 3.10 2.79
N SER A 145 -1.56 2.39 3.22
CA SER A 145 -0.28 2.28 2.54
C SER A 145 -0.12 0.84 2.02
N GLY A 146 0.79 0.65 1.09
CA GLY A 146 1.16 -0.67 0.62
C GLY A 146 2.59 -0.68 0.11
N PHE A 147 3.09 -1.88 -0.18
CA PHE A 147 4.46 -2.08 -0.61
C PHE A 147 4.53 -3.00 -1.83
N VAL A 148 5.24 -2.57 -2.87
CA VAL A 148 5.47 -3.39 -4.08
C VAL A 148 6.44 -4.51 -3.76
N GLN A 149 5.88 -5.70 -3.59
CA GLN A 149 6.60 -6.90 -3.16
C GLN A 149 7.28 -7.61 -4.32
N ASP A 150 6.69 -7.60 -5.51
CA ASP A 150 7.29 -8.21 -6.70
C ASP A 150 6.71 -7.61 -7.99
N VAL A 151 7.50 -7.67 -9.06
CA VAL A 151 7.17 -7.14 -10.38
C VAL A 151 7.65 -8.12 -11.45
N SER A 152 6.73 -8.57 -12.30
CA SER A 152 7.05 -9.48 -13.40
C SER A 152 6.46 -8.99 -14.72
N TYR A 153 7.24 -9.10 -15.79
CA TYR A 153 6.78 -8.86 -17.15
C TYR A 153 6.01 -10.08 -17.67
N VAL A 154 4.92 -9.84 -18.41
CA VAL A 154 4.02 -10.86 -18.92
C VAL A 154 3.70 -10.56 -20.39
N GLU A 155 3.89 -11.55 -21.26
CA GLU A 155 3.55 -11.50 -22.70
C GLU A 155 2.20 -12.16 -22.94
N ASP A 156 1.13 -11.50 -22.48
CA ASP A 156 -0.25 -11.91 -22.69
C ASP A 156 -1.14 -10.65 -22.80
N THR A 157 -2.42 -10.85 -23.11
CA THR A 157 -3.45 -9.81 -23.12
C THR A 157 -3.57 -9.20 -21.72
N CYS A 158 -3.32 -7.89 -21.61
CA CYS A 158 -3.33 -7.19 -20.33
C CYS A 158 -4.72 -7.22 -19.68
N PRO A 159 -4.84 -7.67 -18.40
CA PRO A 159 -6.12 -7.79 -17.72
C PRO A 159 -6.59 -6.48 -17.06
N CYS A 160 -5.88 -5.36 -17.25
CA CYS A 160 -6.28 -4.06 -16.68
C CYS A 160 -7.62 -3.59 -17.25
N ARG A 161 -8.30 -2.70 -16.51
CA ARG A 161 -9.64 -2.19 -16.88
C ARG A 161 -9.68 -1.53 -18.25
N GLU A 162 -8.62 -0.80 -18.61
CA GLU A 162 -8.52 -0.11 -19.90
C GLU A 162 -8.41 -1.11 -21.05
N CYS A 163 -7.49 -2.09 -20.94
CA CYS A 163 -7.31 -3.12 -21.96
C CYS A 163 -8.53 -4.03 -22.10
N LYS A 164 -9.22 -4.38 -21.00
CA LYS A 164 -10.45 -5.21 -21.05
C LYS A 164 -11.56 -4.61 -21.91
N ASN A 165 -11.64 -3.29 -21.99
CA ASN A 165 -12.65 -2.58 -22.77
C ASN A 165 -12.11 -2.04 -24.10
N SER A 166 -10.82 -2.23 -24.39
CA SER A 166 -10.18 -1.74 -25.60
C SER A 166 -10.35 -2.74 -26.75
N PRO A 167 -10.63 -2.28 -27.99
CA PRO A 167 -10.60 -3.15 -29.17
C PRO A 167 -9.18 -3.65 -29.50
N THR A 168 -8.15 -2.96 -29.00
CA THR A 168 -6.74 -3.28 -29.20
C THR A 168 -6.04 -3.43 -27.84
N PRO A 169 -6.33 -4.50 -27.08
CA PRO A 169 -5.72 -4.70 -25.78
C PRO A 169 -4.21 -4.92 -25.91
N ALA A 170 -3.43 -4.35 -25.00
CA ALA A 170 -1.99 -4.56 -24.96
C ALA A 170 -1.66 -6.06 -24.79
N LYS A 171 -0.66 -6.54 -25.52
CA LYS A 171 -0.18 -7.95 -25.50
C LYS A 171 1.06 -8.17 -24.62
N ALA A 172 1.44 -7.13 -23.89
CA ALA A 172 2.54 -7.15 -22.96
C ALA A 172 2.21 -6.20 -21.80
N TRP A 173 2.50 -6.61 -20.58
CA TRP A 173 2.19 -5.84 -19.38
C TRP A 173 3.06 -6.26 -18.20
N PHE A 174 2.98 -5.50 -17.11
CA PHE A 174 3.65 -5.78 -15.85
C PHE A 174 2.65 -6.16 -14.78
N CYS A 175 2.85 -7.34 -14.21
CA CYS A 175 2.15 -7.84 -13.04
C CYS A 175 2.88 -7.38 -11.79
N MET A 176 2.14 -6.79 -10.85
CA MET A 176 2.68 -6.31 -9.58
C MET A 176 1.93 -6.92 -8.42
N TYR A 177 2.68 -7.36 -7.42
CA TYR A 177 2.15 -7.85 -6.15
C TYR A 177 2.37 -6.78 -5.09
N ILE A 178 1.28 -6.31 -4.47
CA ILE A 178 1.34 -5.23 -3.49
C ILE A 178 0.84 -5.74 -2.15
N GLU A 179 1.72 -5.74 -1.16
CA GLU A 179 1.39 -6.08 0.23
C GLU A 179 0.70 -4.91 0.93
N THR A 180 -0.34 -5.21 1.71
CA THR A 180 -1.02 -4.25 2.58
C THR A 180 -1.69 -4.98 3.76
N ALA A 181 -2.42 -4.24 4.59
CA ALA A 181 -3.16 -4.82 5.71
C ALA A 181 -4.55 -5.34 5.28
N CYS A 182 -4.96 -6.49 5.79
CA CYS A 182 -6.26 -7.11 5.45
C CYS A 182 -7.46 -6.25 5.91
N HIS A 183 -7.29 -5.44 6.95
CA HIS A 183 -8.34 -4.53 7.38
C HIS A 183 -8.48 -3.33 6.44
N VAL A 184 -7.41 -2.94 5.75
CA VAL A 184 -7.44 -1.91 4.68
C VAL A 184 -8.16 -2.49 3.47
N GLU A 185 -7.88 -3.73 3.07
CA GLU A 185 -8.48 -4.37 1.90
C GLU A 185 -8.78 -5.85 2.18
N PHE A 186 -10.05 -6.24 2.07
CA PHE A 186 -10.56 -7.49 2.63
C PHE A 186 -10.90 -8.58 1.62
N ASP A 187 -11.44 -8.24 0.44
CA ASP A 187 -11.79 -9.24 -0.57
C ASP A 187 -11.74 -8.68 -1.99
N LYS A 188 -11.82 -9.59 -2.97
CA LYS A 188 -11.80 -9.23 -4.40
C LYS A 188 -12.69 -8.03 -4.77
N LYS A 189 -13.85 -7.83 -4.13
CA LYS A 189 -14.73 -6.70 -4.46
C LYS A 189 -14.19 -5.36 -3.98
N GLU A 190 -13.47 -5.36 -2.86
CA GLU A 190 -12.73 -4.17 -2.41
C GLU A 190 -11.49 -3.94 -3.27
N ALA A 191 -10.73 -5.00 -3.60
CA ALA A 191 -9.60 -4.92 -4.52
C ALA A 191 -10.00 -4.32 -5.89
N GLU A 192 -11.09 -4.79 -6.51
CA GLU A 192 -11.63 -4.24 -7.78
C GLU A 192 -12.00 -2.75 -7.69
N ALA A 193 -12.21 -2.23 -6.47
CA ALA A 193 -12.55 -0.83 -6.18
C ALA A 193 -11.39 -0.05 -5.52
N THR A 194 -10.16 -0.59 -5.58
CA THR A 194 -8.98 0.01 -4.99
C THR A 194 -8.11 0.67 -6.05
N GLU A 195 -7.85 1.97 -5.84
CA GLU A 195 -6.86 2.76 -6.57
C GLU A 195 -5.52 2.67 -5.83
N ILE A 196 -4.44 2.58 -6.59
CA ILE A 196 -3.08 2.51 -6.10
C ILE A 196 -2.29 3.66 -6.72
N ASN A 197 -1.88 4.61 -5.90
CA ASN A 197 -1.13 5.78 -6.32
C ASN A 197 0.37 5.59 -6.02
N PHE A 198 1.19 5.67 -7.05
CA PHE A 198 2.64 5.70 -6.98
C PHE A 198 3.13 7.16 -6.95
N PHE A 199 4.31 7.37 -6.38
CA PHE A 199 5.03 8.66 -6.41
C PHE A 199 4.24 9.87 -5.86
N TYR A 200 3.31 9.65 -4.93
CA TYR A 200 2.70 10.74 -4.17
C TYR A 200 3.62 11.16 -3.03
N ASP A 201 4.74 11.80 -3.38
CA ASP A 201 5.86 12.08 -2.46
C ASP A 201 5.69 13.40 -1.70
N ASP A 202 4.96 14.34 -2.28
CA ASP A 202 4.59 15.64 -1.71
C ASP A 202 3.21 16.07 -2.22
N GLU A 203 2.66 17.14 -1.65
CA GLU A 203 1.31 17.60 -2.03
C GLU A 203 1.22 18.13 -3.48
N SER A 204 2.32 18.63 -4.05
CA SER A 204 2.33 19.09 -5.43
C SER A 204 2.32 17.94 -6.44
N SER A 205 2.68 16.73 -6.00
CA SER A 205 2.72 15.55 -6.88
C SER A 205 1.37 15.28 -7.55
N LEU A 206 0.26 15.62 -6.89
CA LEU A 206 -1.09 15.52 -7.46
C LEU A 206 -1.35 16.56 -8.56
N THR A 207 -0.90 17.80 -8.38
CA THR A 207 -1.13 18.89 -9.34
C THR A 207 -0.17 18.84 -10.52
N ASP A 208 1.04 18.33 -10.29
CA ASP A 208 2.12 18.32 -11.28
C ASP A 208 2.11 17.05 -12.14
N GLY A 209 1.11 16.17 -11.95
CA GLY A 209 0.93 14.95 -12.74
C GLY A 209 2.00 13.87 -12.48
N ARG A 210 2.73 13.94 -11.36
CA ARG A 210 3.76 12.95 -10.99
C ARG A 210 3.17 11.65 -10.45
N VAL A 211 1.92 11.69 -9.99
CA VAL A 211 1.24 10.53 -9.43
C VAL A 211 0.74 9.61 -10.53
N GLU A 212 1.33 8.42 -10.59
CA GLU A 212 0.87 7.35 -11.48
C GLU A 212 -0.16 6.48 -10.75
N THR A 213 -1.28 6.16 -11.41
CA THR A 213 -2.38 5.41 -10.78
C THR A 213 -2.69 4.13 -11.53
N ILE A 214 -2.80 3.03 -10.80
CA ILE A 214 -3.30 1.75 -11.31
C ILE A 214 -4.44 1.25 -10.42
N PHE A 215 -5.11 0.20 -10.86
CA PHE A 215 -6.18 -0.45 -10.11
C PHE A 215 -5.79 -1.88 -9.74
N ALA A 216 -6.15 -2.31 -8.53
CA ALA A 216 -6.04 -3.71 -8.16
C ALA A 216 -7.08 -4.56 -8.91
N LEU A 217 -6.70 -5.81 -9.19
CA LEU A 217 -7.51 -6.76 -9.95
C LEU A 217 -8.11 -7.85 -9.07
N ASP A 218 -7.34 -8.31 -8.08
CA ASP A 218 -7.72 -9.42 -7.20
C ASP A 218 -6.89 -9.38 -5.91
N ILE A 219 -7.29 -10.20 -4.95
CA ILE A 219 -6.43 -10.61 -3.84
C ILE A 219 -5.92 -12.01 -4.13
N VAL A 220 -4.60 -12.17 -4.07
CA VAL A 220 -3.97 -13.49 -4.26
C VAL A 220 -3.67 -14.16 -2.93
N VAL A 221 -3.29 -13.40 -1.90
CA VAL A 221 -3.02 -13.93 -0.56
C VAL A 221 -3.79 -13.11 0.46
N LYS A 222 -4.41 -13.77 1.43
CA LYS A 222 -5.09 -13.13 2.55
C LYS A 222 -4.94 -13.93 3.83
N SER A 223 -4.64 -13.25 4.92
CA SER A 223 -4.62 -13.79 6.28
C SER A 223 -5.29 -12.77 7.19
N GLN A 224 -6.56 -13.01 7.54
CA GLN A 224 -7.32 -12.09 8.39
C GLN A 224 -6.78 -12.06 9.83
N ASP A 225 -6.35 -13.22 10.34
CA ASP A 225 -5.72 -13.42 11.64
C ASP A 225 -4.41 -12.65 11.81
N LYS A 226 -3.66 -12.49 10.72
CA LYS A 226 -2.37 -11.75 10.69
C LYS A 226 -2.52 -10.37 10.10
N ASP A 227 -3.76 -10.02 9.77
CA ASP A 227 -4.14 -8.75 9.18
C ASP A 227 -3.30 -8.37 7.94
N PHE A 228 -3.12 -9.34 7.05
CA PHE A 228 -2.23 -9.26 5.89
C PHE A 228 -2.99 -9.61 4.60
N SER A 229 -2.74 -8.87 3.52
CA SER A 229 -3.21 -9.20 2.18
C SER A 229 -2.20 -8.82 1.09
N VAL A 230 -2.28 -9.52 -0.06
CA VAL A 230 -1.49 -9.23 -1.25
C VAL A 230 -2.43 -9.01 -2.44
N LEU A 231 -2.38 -7.81 -2.97
CA LEU A 231 -3.12 -7.37 -4.15
C LEU A 231 -2.37 -7.78 -5.41
N LEU A 232 -3.11 -8.30 -6.39
CA LEU A 232 -2.63 -8.48 -7.77
C LEU A 232 -3.01 -7.26 -8.59
N CYS A 233 -2.03 -6.61 -9.20
CA CYS A 233 -2.23 -5.42 -10.01
C CYS A 233 -1.61 -5.60 -11.40
N ALA A 234 -2.11 -4.86 -12.38
CA ALA A 234 -1.61 -4.87 -13.74
C ALA A 234 -1.45 -3.47 -14.29
N THR A 235 -0.33 -3.22 -14.98
CA THR A 235 -0.16 -2.03 -15.82
C THR A 235 0.40 -2.43 -17.18
N HIS A 236 -0.17 -1.85 -18.25
CA HIS A 236 0.42 -1.93 -19.58
C HIS A 236 1.31 -0.71 -19.89
N ASP A 237 1.42 0.26 -18.98
CA ASP A 237 2.40 1.32 -19.09
C ASP A 237 3.81 0.75 -18.86
N LYS A 238 4.60 0.79 -19.92
CA LYS A 238 5.97 0.31 -19.93
C LYS A 238 6.86 1.14 -19.01
N ASN A 239 6.64 2.44 -18.90
CA ASN A 239 7.49 3.33 -18.11
C ASN A 239 7.33 3.01 -16.62
N LEU A 240 6.10 3.00 -16.10
CA LEU A 240 5.83 2.60 -14.72
C LEU A 240 6.33 1.18 -14.43
N GLY A 241 6.00 0.22 -15.30
CA GLY A 241 6.37 -1.18 -15.13
C GLY A 241 7.88 -1.41 -15.07
N GLN A 242 8.64 -0.83 -16.00
CA GLN A 242 10.10 -0.92 -16.02
C GLN A 242 10.74 -0.19 -14.83
N LYS A 243 10.20 0.96 -14.44
CA LYS A 243 10.68 1.72 -13.28
C LYS A 243 10.54 0.90 -11.99
N MET A 244 9.36 0.31 -11.75
CA MET A 244 9.13 -0.57 -10.61
C MET A 244 10.00 -1.82 -10.64
N PHE A 245 10.14 -2.45 -11.81
CA PHE A 245 11.01 -3.60 -11.99
C PHE A 245 12.47 -3.28 -11.62
N LYS A 246 12.98 -2.13 -12.07
CA LYS A 246 14.33 -1.64 -11.78
C LYS A 246 14.53 -1.37 -10.28
N TYR A 247 13.58 -0.70 -9.62
CA TYR A 247 13.68 -0.45 -8.17
C TYR A 247 13.67 -1.72 -7.36
N LYS A 248 12.80 -2.67 -7.72
CA LYS A 248 12.75 -3.95 -7.05
C LYS A 248 14.07 -4.73 -7.20
N LEU A 249 14.62 -4.78 -8.41
CA LEU A 249 15.90 -5.43 -8.67
C LEU A 249 17.06 -4.78 -7.91
N LYS A 250 17.08 -3.44 -7.83
CA LYS A 250 18.07 -2.69 -7.05
C LYS A 250 17.97 -3.02 -5.56
N LEU A 251 16.76 -3.03 -5.02
CA LEU A 251 16.51 -3.36 -3.63
C LEU A 251 16.96 -4.79 -3.31
N ASP A 252 16.62 -5.76 -4.17
CA ASP A 252 17.04 -7.15 -3.99
C ASP A 252 18.56 -7.30 -4.05
N SER A 253 19.20 -6.61 -5.00
CA SER A 253 20.67 -6.57 -5.10
C SER A 253 21.31 -5.97 -3.85
N LEU A 254 20.76 -4.87 -3.33
CA LEU A 254 21.26 -4.20 -2.13
C LEU A 254 21.11 -5.10 -0.90
N LEU A 255 19.98 -5.78 -0.74
CA LEU A 255 19.76 -6.74 0.33
C LEU A 255 20.70 -7.95 0.22
N TYR A 256 20.93 -8.46 -1.00
CA TYR A 256 21.82 -9.59 -1.24
C TYR A 256 23.30 -9.25 -0.94
N LEU A 257 23.80 -8.12 -1.45
CA LEU A 257 25.20 -7.71 -1.33
C LEU A 257 25.62 -7.46 0.12
N ASN A 258 24.70 -6.99 0.95
CA ASN A 258 24.94 -6.75 2.37
C ASN A 258 24.89 -8.02 3.24
N LYS A 259 25.10 -9.19 2.61
CA LYS A 259 25.20 -10.53 3.24
C LYS A 259 24.07 -10.80 4.22
N TRP A 260 22.85 -10.53 3.78
CA TRP A 260 21.67 -10.77 4.58
C TRP A 260 21.53 -12.26 4.96
N ARG A 261 21.78 -12.59 6.24
CA ARG A 261 21.40 -13.88 6.82
C ARG A 261 20.16 -13.65 7.68
N GLY A 262 19.05 -14.26 7.28
CA GLY A 262 17.84 -14.36 8.10
C GLY A 262 18.14 -15.16 9.36
N GLY A 263 18.61 -14.50 10.40
CA GLY A 263 18.87 -15.06 11.71
C GLY A 263 18.21 -14.18 12.77
N ILE A 264 17.43 -14.81 13.63
CA ILE A 264 16.89 -14.19 14.85
C ILE A 264 18.08 -14.11 15.82
N VAL A 265 18.54 -12.90 16.15
CA VAL A 265 19.53 -12.67 17.22
C VAL A 265 18.73 -12.47 18.51
N GLU A 266 18.95 -13.26 19.55
CA GLU A 266 18.01 -13.34 20.68
C GLU A 266 17.92 -12.07 21.56
N ASP A 267 18.76 -11.06 21.34
CA ASP A 267 18.80 -9.81 22.10
C ASP A 267 18.51 -8.60 21.21
N PHE A 268 17.27 -8.10 21.24
CA PHE A 268 16.72 -7.22 20.21
C PHE A 268 15.99 -5.95 20.73
N ALA A 269 16.16 -5.56 21.99
CA ALA A 269 15.66 -4.25 22.40
C ALA A 269 16.42 -3.14 21.65
N SER A 270 15.71 -2.10 21.22
CA SER A 270 16.29 -0.90 20.60
C SER A 270 16.92 -1.06 19.20
N LEU A 271 16.46 -2.03 18.39
CA LEU A 271 16.82 -2.04 16.96
C LEU A 271 16.18 -0.86 16.21
N PHE A 272 16.87 -0.31 15.21
CA PHE A 272 16.33 0.76 14.37
C PHE A 272 15.12 0.29 13.58
N CYS A 273 14.04 1.07 13.65
CA CYS A 273 12.78 0.80 12.98
C CYS A 273 12.43 1.98 12.08
N LEU A 274 12.24 1.69 10.79
CA LEU A 274 11.93 2.63 9.73
C LEU A 274 10.57 2.29 9.13
N ILE A 275 9.71 3.29 8.96
CA ILE A 275 8.41 3.13 8.30
C ILE A 275 8.30 4.19 7.21
N VAL A 276 7.90 3.77 6.01
CA VAL A 276 7.56 4.67 4.92
C VAL A 276 6.08 4.51 4.62
N SER A 277 5.30 5.58 4.71
CA SER A 277 3.83 5.47 4.66
C SER A 277 3.14 6.73 4.14
N HIS A 278 1.82 6.64 3.94
CA HIS A 278 0.92 7.74 3.59
C HIS A 278 -0.01 8.07 4.78
N PRO A 279 0.53 8.70 5.84
CA PRO A 279 -0.26 9.07 7.02
C PRO A 279 -1.42 9.99 6.64
N HIS A 280 -2.59 9.73 7.19
CA HIS A 280 -3.87 10.40 6.91
C HIS A 280 -4.27 10.38 5.42
N GLY A 281 -3.69 9.46 4.63
CA GLY A 281 -3.84 9.46 3.18
C GLY A 281 -3.12 10.63 2.50
N ARG A 282 -2.16 11.29 3.15
CA ARG A 282 -1.38 12.39 2.57
C ARG A 282 -0.21 11.89 1.73
N ALA A 283 0.57 12.85 1.24
CA ALA A 283 1.89 12.62 0.68
C ALA A 283 2.76 11.74 1.58
N LYS A 284 3.73 11.08 0.96
CA LYS A 284 4.59 10.08 1.61
C LYS A 284 5.48 10.70 2.69
N HIS A 285 5.50 10.05 3.85
CA HIS A 285 6.35 10.41 4.97
C HIS A 285 7.16 9.21 5.46
N ILE A 286 8.30 9.51 6.04
CA ILE A 286 9.22 8.56 6.63
C ILE A 286 9.28 8.84 8.13
N THR A 287 9.07 7.82 8.94
CA THR A 287 9.26 7.88 10.39
C THR A 287 10.34 6.90 10.81
N VAL A 288 11.14 7.32 11.78
CA VAL A 288 12.22 6.52 12.37
C VAL A 288 12.00 6.38 13.86
N GLY A 289 12.45 5.26 14.41
CA GLY A 289 12.34 4.96 15.83
C GLY A 289 13.05 3.66 16.15
N GLU A 290 12.57 2.98 17.18
CA GLU A 290 13.20 1.77 17.70
C GLU A 290 12.18 0.66 17.92
N THR A 291 12.64 -0.58 17.83
CA THR A 291 11.88 -1.73 18.32
C THR A 291 11.89 -1.75 19.84
N GLU A 292 10.73 -2.04 20.42
CA GLU A 292 10.59 -2.25 21.85
C GLU A 292 10.81 -3.73 22.18
N ARG A 293 10.14 -4.63 21.45
CA ARG A 293 10.24 -6.07 21.66
C ARG A 293 9.72 -6.87 20.48
N PHE A 294 10.12 -8.13 20.44
CA PHE A 294 9.64 -9.13 19.50
C PHE A 294 8.76 -10.12 20.23
N ILE A 295 7.63 -10.49 19.63
CA ILE A 295 6.73 -11.50 20.16
C ILE A 295 6.71 -12.64 19.15
N LYS A 296 7.22 -13.79 19.56
CA LYS A 296 7.20 -15.01 18.75
C LYS A 296 5.90 -15.75 18.99
N ASP A 297 5.14 -16.00 17.93
CA ASP A 297 3.93 -16.81 17.92
C ASP A 297 4.09 -17.93 16.88
N GLY A 298 4.67 -19.05 17.31
CA GLY A 298 5.06 -20.14 16.42
C GLY A 298 6.07 -19.73 15.35
N THR A 299 5.65 -19.73 14.08
CA THR A 299 6.43 -19.26 12.93
C THR A 299 6.15 -17.80 12.58
N LEU A 300 5.46 -17.06 13.44
CA LEU A 300 5.24 -15.63 13.27
C LEU A 300 6.09 -14.85 14.26
N ILE A 301 6.49 -13.67 13.83
CA ILE A 301 7.04 -12.66 14.71
C ILE A 301 6.23 -11.39 14.56
N GLN A 302 5.72 -10.91 15.69
CA GLN A 302 5.18 -9.58 15.81
C GLN A 302 6.26 -8.66 16.37
N VAL A 303 6.44 -7.52 15.72
CA VAL A 303 7.38 -6.49 16.17
C VAL A 303 6.57 -5.40 16.84
N ARG A 304 6.94 -5.05 18.07
CA ARG A 304 6.50 -3.81 18.72
C ARG A 304 7.55 -2.74 18.55
N TYR A 305 7.12 -1.53 18.24
CA TYR A 305 8.03 -0.42 18.01
C TYR A 305 7.45 0.91 18.47
N THR A 306 8.36 1.85 18.71
CA THR A 306 8.09 3.23 19.13
C THR A 306 7.99 4.19 17.95
N THR A 307 8.28 3.74 16.72
CA THR A 307 8.17 4.54 15.50
C THR A 307 6.75 5.05 15.31
N ASP A 308 6.61 6.36 15.13
CA ASP A 308 5.31 7.03 15.02
C ASP A 308 4.56 6.56 13.75
N THR A 309 3.26 6.30 13.90
CA THR A 309 2.34 6.00 12.80
C THR A 309 1.03 6.75 13.02
N CYS A 310 0.30 7.00 11.94
CA CYS A 310 -1.05 7.55 12.00
C CYS A 310 -2.02 6.61 11.28
N ARG A 311 -3.32 6.90 11.39
CA ARG A 311 -4.32 6.39 10.46
C ARG A 311 -3.83 6.61 9.02
N GLY A 312 -4.03 5.67 8.12
CA GLY A 312 -3.47 5.71 6.75
C GLY A 312 -2.07 5.11 6.62
N SER A 313 -1.31 4.98 7.72
CA SER A 313 -0.04 4.23 7.71
C SER A 313 -0.24 2.71 7.68
N SER A 314 -1.46 2.21 7.93
CA SER A 314 -1.76 0.77 7.88
C SER A 314 -1.43 0.17 6.51
N GLY A 315 -0.77 -0.98 6.51
CA GLY A 315 -0.25 -1.61 5.29
C GLY A 315 1.15 -1.15 4.87
N ALA A 316 1.72 -0.13 5.51
CA ALA A 316 3.06 0.36 5.20
C ALA A 316 4.16 -0.69 5.51
N PRO A 317 5.26 -0.69 4.75
CA PRO A 317 6.43 -1.50 5.08
C PRO A 317 7.04 -1.03 6.41
N VAL A 318 7.21 -1.98 7.33
CA VAL A 318 8.03 -1.80 8.52
C VAL A 318 9.38 -2.45 8.26
N SER A 319 10.46 -1.67 8.37
CA SER A 319 11.82 -2.14 8.18
C SER A 319 12.57 -2.10 9.51
N VAL A 320 12.91 -3.27 10.03
CA VAL A 320 13.69 -3.39 11.27
C VAL A 320 15.13 -3.76 10.93
N ILE A 321 16.07 -2.91 11.35
CA ILE A 321 17.47 -3.00 10.93
C ILE A 321 18.35 -3.13 12.16
N ASN A 322 19.11 -4.23 12.22
CA ASN A 322 20.13 -4.44 13.23
C ASN A 322 21.53 -4.28 12.63
N PHE A 323 22.41 -3.57 13.34
CA PHE A 323 23.83 -3.50 13.06
C PHE A 323 24.58 -4.15 14.22
N CYS A 324 25.10 -5.36 14.00
CA CYS A 324 25.97 -6.00 14.98
C CYS A 324 27.32 -5.28 15.01
N LYS A 325 27.66 -4.62 16.12
CA LYS A 325 29.01 -4.03 16.30
C LYS A 325 30.08 -5.11 16.07
N GLY A 326 31.06 -4.82 15.20
CA GLY A 326 32.17 -5.72 14.91
C GLY A 326 31.92 -6.74 13.79
N VAL A 327 30.68 -6.91 13.31
CA VAL A 327 30.38 -7.68 12.11
C VAL A 327 29.76 -6.72 11.10
N LYS A 328 30.34 -6.58 9.90
CA LYS A 328 29.70 -5.86 8.78
C LYS A 328 28.49 -6.65 8.27
N HIS A 329 27.58 -7.02 9.15
CA HIS A 329 26.44 -7.88 8.90
C HIS A 329 25.20 -7.17 9.42
N ILE A 330 24.32 -6.86 8.48
CA ILE A 330 23.01 -6.29 8.77
C ILE A 330 22.05 -7.45 8.88
N SER A 331 21.53 -7.69 10.08
CA SER A 331 20.35 -8.53 10.23
C SER A 331 19.15 -7.61 10.06
N LEU A 332 18.76 -7.39 8.80
CA LEU A 332 17.45 -6.82 8.52
C LEU A 332 16.46 -7.92 8.85
N PHE A 333 15.53 -7.69 9.76
CA PHE A 333 14.47 -8.66 9.98
C PHE A 333 13.76 -8.86 8.63
N LYS A 334 13.52 -10.11 8.18
CA LYS A 334 12.81 -10.37 6.90
C LYS A 334 11.43 -9.71 6.88
N GLY A 335 10.98 -9.26 8.06
CA GLY A 335 9.69 -8.69 8.34
C GLY A 335 9.43 -7.32 7.86
N ARG A 336 9.16 -7.27 6.57
CA ARG A 336 8.08 -6.43 6.06
C ARG A 336 6.75 -7.09 6.42
N GLY A 337 6.34 -6.86 7.67
CA GLY A 337 4.94 -6.96 8.02
C GLY A 337 4.27 -5.63 7.69
N PRO A 338 3.07 -5.60 7.10
CA PRO A 338 2.29 -4.38 7.07
C PRO A 338 2.08 -3.91 8.52
N HIS A 339 2.20 -2.61 8.76
CA HIS A 339 1.66 -2.06 10.00
C HIS A 339 0.17 -2.41 10.08
N SER A 340 -0.22 -3.10 11.14
CA SER A 340 -1.53 -3.74 11.24
C SER A 340 -2.35 -3.22 12.42
N GLU A 341 -1.68 -2.91 13.54
CA GLU A 341 -2.37 -2.69 14.80
C GLU A 341 -1.72 -1.63 15.69
N THR A 342 -2.56 -1.02 16.53
CA THR A 342 -2.14 -0.24 17.70
C THR A 342 -2.55 -0.96 18.98
N LEU A 343 -1.69 -0.86 19.99
CA LEU A 343 -1.94 -1.37 21.33
C LEU A 343 -1.70 -0.26 22.35
N CYS A 344 -2.74 0.08 23.11
CA CYS A 344 -2.57 0.93 24.28
C CYS A 344 -2.22 0.07 25.49
N VAL A 345 -1.01 0.21 26.02
CA VAL A 345 -0.55 -0.48 27.23
C VAL A 345 -0.12 0.57 28.25
N LYS A 346 -0.82 0.63 29.39
CA LYS A 346 -0.51 1.56 30.51
C LYS A 346 -0.40 3.04 30.06
N GLY A 347 -1.30 3.48 29.18
CA GLY A 347 -1.33 4.86 28.68
C GLY A 347 -0.30 5.18 27.60
N LYS A 348 0.52 4.21 27.17
CA LYS A 348 1.40 4.33 26.00
C LYS A 348 0.77 3.62 24.80
N THR A 349 0.68 4.33 23.68
CA THR A 349 0.30 3.72 22.40
C THR A 349 1.54 3.13 21.74
N LEU A 350 1.51 1.82 21.52
CA LEU A 350 2.54 1.07 20.82
C LEU A 350 1.99 0.59 19.48
N ASN A 351 2.85 0.50 18.49
CA ASN A 351 2.50 0.03 17.16
C ASN A 351 2.99 -1.40 16.95
N MET A 352 2.24 -2.17 16.16
CA MET A 352 2.60 -3.53 15.79
C MET A 352 2.57 -3.78 14.28
N SER A 353 3.45 -4.68 13.87
CA SER A 353 3.42 -5.37 12.59
C SER A 353 3.59 -6.87 12.82
N THR A 354 2.94 -7.68 11.99
CA THR A 354 3.08 -9.16 12.01
C THR A 354 3.79 -9.62 10.76
N GLU A 355 4.77 -10.51 10.92
CA GLU A 355 5.45 -11.18 9.82
C GLU A 355 5.51 -12.70 10.03
N PHE A 356 5.59 -13.45 8.92
CA PHE A 356 6.01 -14.84 8.89
C PHE A 356 7.54 -15.00 8.90
N LEU A 357 8.05 -15.78 9.85
CA LEU A 357 9.44 -16.24 9.94
C LEU A 357 9.89 -17.15 8.80
N SER A 358 9.01 -17.60 7.91
CA SER A 358 9.42 -18.63 6.98
C SER A 358 10.47 -18.07 6.01
N SER A 359 11.66 -18.69 6.03
CA SER A 359 12.65 -18.62 4.96
C SER A 359 12.02 -18.96 3.59
N ASP A 360 10.83 -19.57 3.60
CA ASP A 360 10.13 -20.19 2.48
C ASP A 360 8.87 -19.42 2.05
N SER A 361 8.98 -18.10 1.83
CA SER A 361 7.93 -17.36 1.08
C SER A 361 7.60 -18.04 -0.26
N THR A 362 8.56 -18.79 -0.80
CA THR A 362 8.43 -19.75 -1.90
C THR A 362 7.25 -20.73 -1.79
N ASN A 363 6.83 -21.18 -0.59
CA ASN A 363 5.69 -22.09 -0.46
C ASN A 363 4.33 -21.39 -0.61
N VAL A 364 4.21 -20.13 -0.20
CA VAL A 364 3.02 -19.32 -0.48
C VAL A 364 2.86 -19.13 -1.99
N TYR A 365 3.96 -18.89 -2.72
CA TYR A 365 3.92 -18.78 -4.19
C TYR A 365 3.73 -20.11 -4.92
N LYS A 366 4.23 -21.23 -4.39
CA LYS A 366 3.92 -22.57 -4.93
C LYS A 366 2.42 -22.89 -4.80
N SER A 367 1.80 -22.50 -3.69
CA SER A 367 0.34 -22.61 -3.49
C SER A 367 -0.45 -21.71 -4.47
N LEU A 368 0.02 -20.48 -4.71
CA LEU A 368 -0.55 -19.59 -5.73
C LEU A 368 -0.45 -20.17 -7.14
N ALA A 369 0.68 -20.81 -7.47
CA ALA A 369 0.88 -21.47 -8.75
C ALA A 369 -0.04 -22.68 -8.98
N GLN A 370 -0.52 -23.31 -7.92
CA GLN A 370 -1.38 -24.49 -7.98
C GLN A 370 -2.88 -24.14 -8.04
N SER A 371 -3.28 -22.93 -7.59
CA SER A 371 -4.69 -22.57 -7.40
C SER A 371 -5.35 -21.83 -8.57
N LYS A 372 -4.59 -21.36 -9.57
CA LYS A 372 -5.14 -20.80 -10.82
C LYS A 372 -4.24 -21.15 -12.02
N PRO A 373 -4.80 -21.53 -13.18
CA PRO A 373 -4.06 -21.62 -14.42
C PRO A 373 -3.78 -20.20 -14.95
N MET A 374 -2.90 -19.46 -14.27
CA MET A 374 -2.09 -18.47 -14.98
C MET A 374 -0.96 -19.25 -15.66
N ALA A 375 -0.63 -18.89 -16.90
CA ALA A 375 0.35 -19.60 -17.72
C ALA A 375 1.58 -20.02 -16.87
N ALA A 376 1.84 -21.32 -16.82
CA ALA A 376 2.92 -21.92 -16.03
C ALA A 376 4.29 -21.25 -16.25
N SER A 377 4.47 -20.50 -17.35
CA SER A 377 5.67 -19.74 -17.68
C SER A 377 5.99 -18.61 -16.69
N SER A 378 5.00 -17.89 -16.14
CA SER A 378 5.27 -16.74 -15.25
C SER A 378 5.74 -17.18 -13.87
N VAL A 379 5.20 -18.29 -13.36
CA VAL A 379 5.63 -18.90 -12.08
C VAL A 379 6.99 -19.56 -12.22
N PHE A 380 7.23 -20.27 -13.33
CA PHE A 380 8.51 -20.92 -13.59
C PHE A 380 9.64 -19.87 -13.65
N MET A 381 9.39 -18.70 -14.25
CA MET A 381 10.31 -17.56 -14.25
C MET A 381 10.66 -17.04 -12.84
N LEU A 382 9.70 -17.02 -11.91
CA LEU A 382 9.89 -16.55 -10.54
C LEU A 382 10.84 -17.48 -9.74
N LEU A 383 10.67 -18.79 -9.91
CA LEU A 383 11.54 -19.81 -9.29
C LEU A 383 12.91 -19.88 -9.98
N PHE A 384 12.96 -19.79 -11.31
CA PHE A 384 14.21 -19.84 -12.09
C PHE A 384 15.09 -18.59 -11.85
N ARG A 385 14.49 -17.41 -11.67
CA ARG A 385 15.24 -16.16 -11.37
C ARG A 385 15.96 -16.19 -10.02
N ARG A 386 15.37 -16.82 -9.00
CA ARG A 386 16.06 -16.99 -7.70
C ARG A 386 17.25 -17.93 -7.81
N ALA A 387 17.16 -18.98 -8.63
CA ALA A 387 18.29 -19.86 -8.93
C ALA A 387 19.36 -19.16 -9.80
N PHE A 388 18.96 -18.32 -10.75
CA PHE A 388 19.86 -17.59 -11.66
C PHE A 388 20.63 -16.46 -10.96
N LEU A 389 19.98 -15.66 -10.09
CA LEU A 389 20.68 -14.66 -9.29
C LEU A 389 21.68 -15.29 -8.32
N ALA A 390 21.37 -16.48 -7.79
CA ALA A 390 22.35 -17.24 -7.01
C ALA A 390 23.56 -17.64 -7.87
N THR A 391 23.36 -18.13 -9.11
CA THR A 391 24.46 -18.57 -9.98
C THR A 391 25.26 -17.43 -10.62
N SER A 392 24.63 -16.33 -11.04
CA SER A 392 25.32 -15.20 -11.68
C SER A 392 26.21 -14.41 -10.71
N VAL A 393 25.87 -14.40 -9.42
CA VAL A 393 26.72 -13.79 -8.39
C VAL A 393 27.85 -14.74 -7.99
N PHE A 394 27.62 -16.06 -7.96
CA PHE A 394 28.71 -17.03 -7.79
C PHE A 394 29.77 -16.90 -8.89
N LEU A 395 29.38 -16.67 -10.15
CA LEU A 395 30.32 -16.45 -11.25
C LEU A 395 31.10 -15.13 -11.13
N ASN A 396 30.47 -14.03 -10.68
CA ASN A 396 31.18 -12.76 -10.47
C ASN A 396 32.13 -12.79 -9.27
N VAL A 397 31.79 -13.52 -8.20
CA VAL A 397 32.70 -13.70 -7.05
C VAL A 397 33.91 -14.55 -7.44
N TYR A 398 33.73 -15.61 -8.24
CA TYR A 398 34.87 -16.41 -8.74
C TYR A 398 35.79 -15.61 -9.68
N PHE A 399 35.24 -14.71 -10.50
CA PHE A 399 36.06 -13.90 -11.42
C PHE A 399 36.97 -12.91 -10.67
N VAL A 400 36.51 -12.35 -9.56
CA VAL A 400 37.32 -11.44 -8.71
C VAL A 400 38.41 -12.20 -7.93
N PHE A 401 38.19 -13.47 -7.58
CA PHE A 401 39.20 -14.28 -6.89
C PHE A 401 40.31 -14.82 -7.83
N PHE A 402 40.02 -15.02 -9.12
CA PHE A 402 41.03 -15.49 -10.09
C PHE A 402 41.84 -14.37 -10.77
N SER A 403 41.38 -13.13 -10.72
CA SER A 403 42.17 -11.98 -11.23
C SER A 403 43.19 -11.42 -10.23
N GLY A 404 43.31 -12.01 -9.03
CA GLY A 404 44.19 -11.55 -7.94
C GLY A 404 45.52 -12.30 -7.79
N GLN A 405 45.88 -13.20 -8.70
CA GLN A 405 47.17 -13.91 -8.70
C GLN A 405 47.87 -13.81 -10.07
N ILE A 406 48.04 -12.60 -10.60
CA ILE A 406 49.16 -12.27 -11.49
C ILE A 406 49.57 -10.83 -11.16
N PHE A 407 50.41 -10.67 -10.15
CA PHE A 407 51.54 -9.73 -10.09
C PHE A 407 52.33 -9.97 -8.81
#